data_AF-A0AAD9CCV3-F1
#
_entry.id   AF-A0AAD9CCV3-F1
#
_cell.length_a   1.000
_cell.length_b   1.000
_cell.length_c   1.000
_cell.angle_alpha   90.00
_cell.angle_beta   90.00
_cell.angle_gamma   90.00
#
_symmetry.space_group_name_H-M   'P 1'
#
loop_
_entity.id
_entity.type
_entity.pdbx_description
1 polymer ?
#
loop_
_entity_poly.entity_id
_entity_poly.type
_entity_poly.pdbx_seq_one_letter_code
_entity_poly.pdbx_strand_id
1 'polypeptide(L)' 'MFNNQVFPPPPTGDPLRFHAHFIAVVLSLDSSLSLLDVLAIARLGSNVKKTVLLCSPGGVQYPGGAGGVQYTSLQWSGMV' A
#
# COMPACT_ATOMS: atom_id res chain seq x y z
N MET A 1 -9.37 -2.68 -9.97
CA MET A 1 -8.47 -3.79 -10.38
C MET A 1 -7.32 -3.84 -9.38
N PHE A 2 -7.12 -4.94 -8.68
CA PHE A 2 -5.95 -5.12 -7.81
C PHE A 2 -4.80 -5.57 -8.71
N ASN A 3 -3.79 -4.73 -8.90
CA ASN A 3 -2.61 -5.11 -9.68
C ASN A 3 -1.51 -5.49 -8.71
N ASN A 4 -1.08 -6.75 -8.76
CA ASN A 4 -0.05 -7.31 -7.88
C ASN A 4 1.35 -6.94 -8.38
N GLN A 5 1.61 -5.63 -8.53
CA GLN A 5 2.92 -5.13 -8.93
C GLN A 5 3.79 -5.02 -7.68
N VAL A 6 4.97 -5.66 -7.72
CA VAL A 6 6.00 -5.45 -6.70
C VAL A 6 6.55 -4.04 -6.89
N PHE A 7 6.14 -3.12 -6.03
CA PHE A 7 6.69 -1.77 -6.05
C PHE A 7 8.01 -1.72 -5.27
N PRO A 8 9.03 -1.00 -5.76
CA PRO A 8 10.18 -0.65 -4.95
C PRO A 8 9.70 0.13 -3.70
N PRO A 9 10.45 0.08 -2.58
CA PRO A 9 10.11 0.84 -1.39
C PRO A 9 9.86 2.32 -1.74
N PRO A 10 8.89 2.98 -1.09
CA PRO A 10 8.52 4.35 -1.44
C PRO A 10 9.75 5.26 -1.37
N PRO A 11 9.93 6.17 -2.34
CA PRO A 11 11.11 7.02 -2.38
C PRO A 11 11.19 7.87 -1.10
N THR A 12 12.32 7.80 -0.41
CA THR A 12 12.60 8.58 0.79
C THR A 12 13.05 9.99 0.38
N GLY A 13 12.08 10.89 0.16
CA GLY A 13 12.33 12.32 -0.02
C GLY A 13 12.21 13.09 1.30
N ASP A 14 12.77 14.30 1.35
CA ASP A 14 12.57 15.23 2.46
C ASP A 14 11.08 15.59 2.59
N PRO A 15 10.40 15.23 3.70
CA PRO A 15 8.96 15.48 3.86
C PRO A 15 8.61 16.97 3.91
N LEU A 16 9.58 17.85 4.16
CA LEU A 16 9.40 19.30 4.15
C LEU A 16 9.42 19.88 2.73
N ARG A 17 9.99 19.15 1.76
CA ARG A 17 10.15 19.62 0.38
C ARG A 17 9.19 18.98 -0.60
N PHE A 18 8.75 17.74 -0.34
CA PHE A 18 7.98 16.98 -1.33
C PHE A 18 6.70 16.39 -0.73
N HIS A 19 5.62 16.45 -1.50
CA HIS A 19 4.40 15.72 -1.16
C HIS A 19 4.60 14.23 -1.37
N ALA A 20 4.15 13.43 -0.40
CA ALA A 20 4.15 11.98 -0.53
C ALA A 20 3.25 11.52 -1.68
N HIS A 21 3.76 10.63 -2.53
CA HIS A 21 2.99 10.01 -3.63
C HIS A 21 2.14 8.83 -3.17
N PHE A 22 2.50 8.22 -2.04
CA PHE A 22 1.89 7.01 -1.53
C PHE A 22 1.32 7.20 -0.13
N ILE A 23 0.27 6.43 0.18
CA ILE A 23 -0.22 6.21 1.54
C ILE A 23 -0.02 4.73 1.83
N ALA A 24 0.83 4.40 2.81
CA ALA A 24 1.09 3.01 3.20
C ALA A 24 0.15 2.60 4.34
N VAL A 25 -0.56 1.48 4.16
CA VAL A 25 -1.43 0.86 5.17
C VAL A 25 -0.86 -0.51 5.50
N VAL A 26 -0.36 -0.67 6.73
CA VAL A 26 0.23 -1.94 7.18
C VAL A 26 -0.85 -2.87 7.70
N LEU A 27 -0.88 -4.09 7.19
CA LEU A 27 -1.86 -5.13 7.50
C LEU A 27 -1.15 -6.44 7.81
N SER A 28 -1.76 -7.27 8.67
CA SER A 28 -1.28 -8.64 8.86
C SER A 28 -1.70 -9.49 7.67
N LEU A 29 -0.84 -10.41 7.21
CA LEU A 29 -1.19 -11.34 6.13
C LEU A 29 -2.42 -12.21 6.46
N ASP A 30 -2.59 -12.55 7.73
CA ASP A 30 -3.69 -13.39 8.19
C ASP A 30 -4.94 -12.58 8.58
N SER A 31 -4.91 -11.25 8.42
CA SER A 31 -6.06 -10.40 8.71
C SER A 31 -6.99 -10.28 7.51
N SER A 32 -8.28 -10.52 7.73
CA SER A 32 -9.32 -10.19 6.75
C SER A 32 -9.64 -8.71 6.82
N LEU A 33 -9.59 -8.01 5.69
CA LEU A 33 -10.14 -6.67 5.56
C LEU A 33 -11.63 -6.73 5.21
N SER A 34 -12.45 -5.92 5.89
CA SER A 34 -13.83 -5.76 5.48
C SER A 34 -13.93 -4.98 4.17
N LEU A 35 -14.99 -5.23 3.38
CA LEU A 35 -15.22 -4.48 2.16
C LEU A 35 -15.35 -2.97 2.42
N LEU A 36 -15.95 -2.58 3.55
CA LEU A 36 -16.09 -1.17 3.91
C LEU A 36 -14.73 -0.51 4.18
N ASP A 37 -13.81 -1.21 4.81
CA ASP A 37 -12.44 -0.71 5.03
C ASP A 37 -11.73 -0.53 3.69
N VAL A 38 -11.83 -1.50 2.79
CA VAL A 38 -11.28 -1.40 1.43
C VAL A 38 -11.83 -0.17 0.70
N LEU A 39 -13.14 0.07 0.76
CA LEU A 39 -13.77 1.24 0.14
C LEU A 39 -13.33 2.55 0.81
N ALA A 40 -13.24 2.59 2.13
CA ALA A 40 -12.80 3.77 2.88
C ALA A 40 -11.34 4.13 2.55
N ILE A 41 -10.47 3.12 2.52
CA ILE A 41 -9.06 3.24 2.15
C ILE A 41 -8.93 3.72 0.69
N ALA A 42 -9.69 3.13 -0.24
CA ALA A 42 -9.72 3.54 -1.64
C ALA A 42 -10.09 5.02 -1.79
N ARG A 43 -11.18 5.42 -1.13
CA ARG A 43 -11.71 6.79 -1.19
C ARG A 43 -10.73 7.80 -0.59
N LEU A 44 -10.05 7.43 0.49
CA LEU A 44 -9.01 8.25 1.10
C LEU A 44 -7.91 8.57 0.09
N GLY A 45 -7.37 7.57 -0.60
CA GLY A 45 -6.32 7.76 -1.61
C GLY A 45 -6.78 8.63 -2.78
N SER A 46 -7.97 8.36 -3.31
CA SER A 46 -8.53 9.10 -4.44
C SER A 46 -8.79 10.58 -4.13
N ASN A 47 -9.28 10.90 -2.93
CA ASN A 47 -9.56 12.29 -2.54
C ASN A 47 -8.30 13.17 -2.53
N VAL A 48 -7.13 12.59 -2.23
CA VAL A 48 -5.85 13.33 -2.18
C VAL A 48 -4.96 13.03 -3.38
N LYS A 49 -5.47 12.32 -4.40
CA LYS A 49 -4.74 11.90 -5.62
C LYS A 49 -3.45 11.12 -5.32
N LYS A 50 -3.44 10.31 -4.26
CA LYS A 50 -2.32 9.44 -3.89
C LYS A 50 -2.67 7.98 -4.09
N THR A 51 -1.67 7.18 -4.41
CA THR A 51 -1.84 5.73 -4.50
C THR A 51 -1.76 5.13 -3.10
N VAL A 52 -2.73 4.31 -2.73
CA VAL A 52 -2.64 3.53 -1.49
C VAL A 52 -1.83 2.26 -1.76
N LEU A 53 -0.90 1.96 -0.85
CA LEU A 53 -0.19 0.69 -0.79
C LEU A 53 -0.64 -0.08 0.45
N LEU A 54 -1.18 -1.27 0.26
CA LEU A 54 -1.38 -2.25 1.32
C LEU A 54 -0.05 -3.00 1.52
N CYS A 55 0.47 -2.97 2.74
CA CYS A 55 1.77 -3.52 3.08
C CYS A 55 1.60 -4.65 4.08
N SER A 56 2.09 -5.86 3.79
CA SER A 56 2.06 -6.97 4.74
C SER A 56 3.45 -7.59 4.91
N PRO A 57 3.84 -8.04 6.12
CA PRO A 57 5.17 -8.63 6.34
C PRO A 57 5.27 -10.00 5.66
N GLY A 58 6.05 -10.12 4.59
CA GLY A 58 6.27 -11.39 3.89
C GLY A 58 6.88 -12.45 4.80
N GLY A 59 6.25 -13.62 4.85
CA GLY A 59 6.60 -14.71 5.79
C GLY A 59 7.97 -15.37 5.58
N VAL A 60 8.76 -14.97 4.58
CA VAL A 60 10.09 -15.56 4.33
C VAL A 60 11.17 -14.66 4.93
N GLN A 61 11.64 -15.00 6.14
CA GLN A 61 12.91 -14.54 6.66
C GLN A 61 14.04 -15.32 5.98
N TYR A 62 14.92 -14.63 5.26
CA TYR A 62 16.18 -15.23 4.82
C TYR A 62 17.17 -15.26 6.00
N PRO A 63 18.02 -16.30 6.14
CA PRO A 63 19.09 -16.28 7.12
C PRO A 63 20.03 -15.09 6.81
N GLY A 64 20.06 -14.08 7.68
CA GLY A 64 20.85 -12.86 7.51
C GLY A 64 20.16 -11.69 6.80
N GLY A 65 18.85 -11.74 6.54
CA GLY A 65 18.11 -10.68 5.85
C GLY A 65 16.90 -10.13 6.63
N ALA A 66 16.57 -8.85 6.41
CA ALA A 66 15.30 -8.28 6.84
C ALA A 66 14.14 -9.00 6.10
N GLY A 67 13.10 -9.41 6.84
CA GLY A 67 11.91 -10.02 6.25
C GLY A 67 11.33 -9.13 5.16
N GLY A 68 10.99 -9.70 4.00
CA GLY A 68 10.41 -8.94 2.89
C GLY A 68 9.05 -8.34 3.27
N VAL A 69 8.62 -7.30 2.57
CA VAL A 69 7.26 -6.75 2.70
C VAL A 69 6.56 -6.95 1.36
N GLN A 70 5.35 -7.51 1.38
CA GLN A 70 4.48 -7.56 0.22
C GLN A 70 3.71 -6.24 0.10
N TYR A 71 3.69 -5.69 -1.11
CA TYR A 71 3.00 -4.44 -1.41
C TYR A 71 1.93 -4.70 -2.47
N THR A 72 0.71 -4.24 -2.20
CA THR A 72 -0.40 -4.28 -3.16
C THR A 72 -0.94 -2.86 -3.35
N SER A 73 -0.98 -2.38 -4.59
CA SER A 73 -1.57 -1.06 -4.85
C SER A 73 -3.09 -1.14 -4.94
N LEU A 74 -3.73 -0.12 -4.39
CA LEU A 74 -5.17 0.01 -4.37
C LEU A 74 -5.54 1.35 -5.00
N GLN A 75 -6.32 1.27 -6.08
CA GLN A 75 -6.81 2.43 -6.83
C GLN A 75 -8.31 2.30 -7.07
N TRP A 76 -9.05 3.37 -6.78
CA TRP A 76 -10.45 3.48 -7.18
C TRP A 76 -10.52 3.73 -8.69
N SER A 77 -11.08 2.78 -9.42
CA SER A 77 -11.49 3.01 -10.81
C SER A 77 -12.91 3.52 -10.75
N GLY A 78 -13.14 4.80 -11.04
CA GLY A 78 -14.50 5.28 -11.23
C GLY A 78 -15.19 4.48 -12.35
N MET A 79 -16.48 4.18 -12.18
CA MET A 79 -17.33 3.90 -13.32
C MET A 79 -17.52 5.22 -14.04
N VAL A 80 -16.96 5.33 -15.24
CA VAL A 80 -17.44 6.28 -16.25
C VAL A 80 -18.70 5.72 -16.88
#